data_AF-A0A2S6N4V6-F1
#
_entry.id   AF-A0A2S6N4V6-F1
#
_cell.length_a   1.000
_cell.length_b   1.000
_cell.length_c   1.000
_cell.angle_alpha   90.00
_cell.angle_beta   90.00
_cell.angle_gamma   90.00
#
_symmetry.space_group_name_H-M   'P 1'
#
loop_
_entity.id
_entity.type
_entity.pdbx_description
1 polymer ?
#
loop_
_entity_poly.entity_id
_entity_poly.type
_entity_poly.pdbx_seq_one_letter_code
_entity_poly.pdbx_strand_id
1 'polypeptide(L)'
;MPDNIDTIAARHGFSPAAARVVADALRHGGGRMAQFNHPELGGMGQWSQGGMIMIGDMANNDLKARVDALCKDLAGATGPVPAAAEQQPGQTSHQGSHQGSHQGSHQGSHQGNHWWPQDLGSPSSSGAQNDMRYACFPDKRRLAVMQGGTVCVYDTGEHRITGFSQQQGGSQALRFTSQDGTVRLEDLKPV
;
A
#
# COMPACT_ATOMS: atom_id res chain seq x y z
N MET A 1 14.66 9.49 25.60
CA MET A 1 15.30 8.48 26.48
C MET A 1 15.71 7.30 25.62
N PRO A 2 17.01 7.05 25.40
CA PRO A 2 17.50 5.94 24.59
C PRO A 2 17.30 4.56 25.25
N ASP A 3 17.29 4.52 26.58
CA ASP A 3 17.18 3.31 27.42
C ASP A 3 15.92 2.47 27.14
N ASN A 4 14.84 3.13 26.71
CA ASN A 4 13.59 2.44 26.37
C ASN A 4 13.76 1.57 25.11
N ILE A 5 14.51 2.04 24.10
CA ILE A 5 14.72 1.29 22.84
C ILE A 5 15.53 0.02 23.10
N ASP A 6 16.56 0.11 23.94
CA ASP A 6 17.43 -1.01 24.31
C ASP A 6 16.65 -2.08 25.10
N THR A 7 15.88 -1.64 26.10
CA THR A 7 14.99 -2.51 26.90
C THR A 7 13.96 -3.23 26.02
N ILE A 8 13.38 -2.52 25.05
CA ILE A 8 12.38 -3.09 24.12
C ILE A 8 13.05 -4.07 23.14
N ALA A 9 14.26 -3.77 22.64
CA ALA A 9 15.04 -4.70 21.83
C ALA A 9 15.28 -6.03 22.55
N ALA A 10 15.77 -5.96 23.80
CA ALA A 10 16.06 -7.12 24.63
C ALA A 10 14.81 -7.97 24.91
N ARG A 11 13.64 -7.34 25.18
CA ARG A 11 12.36 -8.04 25.39
C ARG A 11 11.91 -8.88 24.19
N HIS A 12 12.27 -8.48 22.96
CA HIS A 12 11.92 -9.19 21.74
C HIS A 12 13.06 -10.06 21.17
N GLY A 13 14.23 -10.08 21.83
CA GLY A 13 15.39 -10.88 21.44
C GLY A 13 16.16 -10.32 20.23
N PHE A 14 16.15 -9.00 20.05
CA PHE A 14 16.90 -8.31 18.99
C PHE A 14 18.04 -7.47 19.56
N SER A 15 19.10 -7.29 18.76
CA SER A 15 20.20 -6.39 19.14
C SER A 15 19.77 -4.91 19.20
N PRO A 16 20.37 -4.10 20.07
CA PRO A 16 20.11 -2.65 20.14
C PRO A 16 20.31 -1.90 18.81
N ALA A 17 21.21 -2.39 17.96
CA ALA A 17 21.41 -1.87 16.61
C ALA A 17 20.16 -2.05 15.73
N ALA A 18 19.56 -3.24 15.74
CA ALA A 18 18.34 -3.55 14.99
C ALA A 18 17.16 -2.66 15.44
N ALA A 19 16.94 -2.55 16.76
CA ALA A 19 15.88 -1.72 17.31
C ALA A 19 16.09 -0.22 17.06
N ARG A 20 17.34 0.25 16.99
CA ARG A 20 17.66 1.63 16.57
C ARG A 20 17.26 1.90 15.12
N VAL A 21 17.50 0.97 14.20
CA VAL A 21 17.06 1.09 12.79
C VAL A 21 15.53 1.17 12.71
N VAL A 22 14.81 0.32 13.44
CA VAL A 22 13.33 0.37 13.51
C VAL A 22 12.84 1.67 14.14
N ALA A 23 13.42 2.11 15.24
CA ALA A 23 13.03 3.35 15.92
C ALA A 23 13.31 4.61 15.08
N ASP A 24 14.36 4.60 14.26
CA ASP A 24 14.66 5.66 13.31
C ASP A 24 13.66 5.65 12.13
N ALA A 25 13.39 4.48 11.56
CA ALA A 25 12.37 4.30 10.54
C ALA A 25 10.97 4.71 11.01
N LEU A 26 10.61 4.42 12.27
CA LEU A 26 9.37 4.88 12.90
C LEU A 26 9.29 6.41 13.01
N ARG A 27 10.40 7.10 13.34
CA ARG A 27 10.43 8.57 13.37
C ARG A 27 10.17 9.17 12.00
N HIS A 28 10.86 8.65 10.98
CA HIS A 28 10.64 9.04 9.58
C HIS A 28 9.21 8.72 9.09
N GLY A 29 8.60 7.65 9.59
CA GLY A 29 7.22 7.25 9.31
C GLY A 29 6.15 7.77 10.26
N GLY A 30 6.43 8.82 11.04
CA GLY A 30 5.44 9.48 11.91
C GLY A 30 4.84 8.55 12.99
N GLY A 31 5.57 7.53 13.44
CA GLY A 31 5.14 6.52 14.41
C GLY A 31 4.15 5.48 13.87
N ARG A 32 3.75 5.57 12.59
CA ARG A 32 2.70 4.72 11.99
C ARG A 32 3.19 3.77 10.91
N MET A 33 4.37 4.01 10.36
CA MET A 33 5.05 3.12 9.43
C MET A 33 6.55 3.07 9.74
N ALA A 34 7.20 1.97 9.38
CA ALA A 34 8.65 1.84 9.43
C ALA A 34 9.11 1.00 8.24
N GLN A 35 10.13 1.47 7.53
CA GLN A 35 10.87 0.67 6.56
C GLN A 35 12.31 0.56 7.02
N PHE A 36 12.79 -0.67 7.19
CA PHE A 36 14.10 -0.97 7.72
C PHE A 36 14.81 -1.98 6.80
N ASN A 37 16.14 -2.02 6.87
CA ASN A 37 16.93 -3.05 6.23
C ASN A 37 18.03 -3.49 7.21
N HIS A 38 17.85 -4.65 7.83
CA HIS A 38 18.79 -5.17 8.82
C HIS A 38 18.77 -6.71 8.85
N PRO A 39 19.91 -7.40 8.80
CA PRO A 39 19.96 -8.86 8.69
C PRO A 39 19.24 -9.59 9.84
N GLU A 40 19.33 -9.11 11.08
CA GLU A 40 18.63 -9.75 12.22
C GLU A 40 17.11 -9.62 12.15
N LEU A 41 16.57 -8.67 11.37
CA LEU A 41 15.13 -8.47 11.16
C LEU A 41 14.59 -9.24 9.94
N GLY A 42 15.42 -10.08 9.29
CA GLY A 42 15.08 -10.74 8.03
C GLY A 42 15.43 -9.91 6.79
N GLY A 43 16.38 -8.98 6.91
CA GLY A 43 16.84 -8.12 5.81
C GLY A 43 15.96 -6.89 5.63
N MET A 44 15.57 -6.61 4.38
CA MET A 44 14.64 -5.53 4.05
C MET A 44 13.23 -5.89 4.52
N GLY A 45 12.60 -4.97 5.24
CA GLY A 45 11.27 -5.15 5.79
C GLY A 45 10.52 -3.84 5.97
N GLN A 46 9.20 -3.96 6.00
CA GLN A 46 8.28 -2.85 6.21
C GLN A 46 7.21 -3.25 7.22
N TRP A 47 6.97 -2.36 8.17
CA TRP A 47 5.91 -2.48 9.16
C TRP A 47 4.96 -1.28 9.06
N SER A 48 3.70 -1.49 9.42
CA SER A 48 2.69 -0.45 9.49
C SER A 48 1.70 -0.71 10.64
N GLN A 49 1.30 0.34 11.35
CA GLN A 49 0.41 0.26 12.49
C GLN A 49 -0.98 -0.22 12.04
N GLY A 50 -1.35 -1.44 12.47
CA GLY A 50 -2.62 -2.08 12.08
C GLY A 50 -2.60 -2.71 10.67
N GLY A 51 -1.46 -2.69 9.98
CA GLY A 51 -1.24 -3.37 8.71
C GLY A 51 -0.44 -4.66 8.87
N MET A 52 0.22 -5.07 7.78
CA MET A 52 1.00 -6.31 7.71
C MET A 52 2.49 -6.03 7.90
N ILE A 53 3.17 -6.88 8.66
CA ILE A 53 4.63 -6.97 8.70
C ILE A 53 5.13 -7.73 7.45
N MET A 54 5.99 -7.09 6.67
CA MET A 54 6.76 -7.73 5.61
C MET A 54 8.24 -7.74 6.00
N ILE A 55 8.89 -8.88 5.87
CA ILE A 55 10.35 -9.03 5.96
C ILE A 55 10.79 -9.95 4.82
N GLY A 56 12.06 -9.87 4.41
CA GLY A 56 12.60 -10.67 3.30
C GLY A 56 12.48 -12.18 3.53
N ASP A 57 12.56 -12.64 4.78
CA ASP A 57 12.27 -14.04 5.13
C ASP A 57 10.76 -14.28 5.24
N MET A 58 10.14 -14.63 4.12
CA MET A 58 8.70 -14.88 4.03
C MET A 58 8.25 -16.17 4.73
N ALA A 59 9.16 -17.13 4.94
CA ALA A 59 8.85 -18.44 5.54
C ALA A 59 8.87 -18.39 7.08
N ASN A 60 9.69 -17.52 7.67
CA ASN A 60 9.88 -17.42 9.11
C ASN A 60 8.77 -16.58 9.80
N ASN A 61 7.60 -17.19 9.97
CA ASN A 61 6.44 -16.56 10.62
C ASN A 61 6.72 -16.13 12.08
N ASP A 62 7.55 -16.88 12.81
CA ASP A 62 8.00 -16.53 14.17
C ASP A 62 8.89 -15.30 14.21
N LEU A 63 9.74 -15.08 13.19
CA LEU A 63 10.49 -13.84 13.03
C LEU A 63 9.54 -12.68 12.72
N LYS A 64 8.59 -12.87 11.80
CA LYS A 64 7.57 -11.85 11.47
C LYS A 64 6.77 -11.40 12.70
N ALA A 65 6.30 -12.34 13.52
CA ALA A 65 5.58 -12.04 14.75
C ALA A 65 6.44 -11.27 15.77
N ARG A 66 7.72 -11.63 15.92
CA ARG A 66 8.65 -10.91 16.82
C ARG A 66 8.97 -9.49 16.32
N VAL A 67 9.19 -9.31 15.02
CA VAL A 67 9.45 -7.99 14.44
C VAL A 67 8.21 -7.08 14.50
N ASP A 68 7.01 -7.60 14.25
CA ASP A 68 5.76 -6.85 14.46
C ASP A 68 5.57 -6.42 15.92
N ALA A 69 5.81 -7.31 16.88
CA ALA A 69 5.72 -6.99 18.30
C ALA A 69 6.74 -5.92 18.71
N LEU A 70 7.99 -6.02 18.24
CA LEU A 70 9.03 -4.99 18.43
C LEU A 70 8.56 -3.62 17.88
N CYS A 71 8.02 -3.58 16.66
CA CYS A 71 7.58 -2.33 16.06
C CYS A 71 6.39 -1.71 16.81
N LYS A 72 5.43 -2.53 17.29
CA LYS A 72 4.29 -2.07 18.11
C LYS A 72 4.74 -1.45 19.43
N ASP A 73 5.64 -2.11 20.14
CA ASP A 73 6.13 -1.66 21.45
C ASP A 73 7.00 -0.39 21.30
N LEU A 74 7.87 -0.33 20.27
CA LEU A 74 8.63 0.88 19.92
C LEU A 74 7.72 2.06 19.50
N ALA A 75 6.68 1.82 18.69
CA ALA A 75 5.73 2.86 18.27
C ALA A 75 4.94 3.43 19.47
N GLY A 76 4.52 2.56 20.41
CA GLY A 76 3.94 2.98 21.68
C GLY A 76 4.90 3.78 22.55
N ALA A 77 6.17 3.36 22.62
CA ALA A 77 7.23 4.02 23.37
C ALA A 77 7.66 5.39 22.82
N THR A 78 7.51 5.64 21.51
CA THR A 78 7.67 6.98 20.93
C THR A 78 6.51 7.93 21.26
N GLY A 79 5.36 7.38 21.69
CA GLY A 79 4.14 8.12 21.96
C GLY A 79 3.45 8.66 20.70
N PRO A 80 2.14 8.91 20.74
CA PRO A 80 1.50 9.71 19.71
C PRO A 80 2.03 11.14 19.80
N VAL A 81 2.81 11.58 18.82
CA VAL A 81 3.01 13.01 18.61
C VAL A 81 1.64 13.66 18.42
N PRO A 82 1.29 14.72 19.18
CA PRO A 82 0.00 15.38 19.01
C PRO A 82 -0.08 15.96 17.60
N ALA A 83 -1.24 15.79 16.94
CA ALA A 83 -1.48 16.29 15.60
C ALA A 83 -1.63 17.82 15.60
N ALA A 84 -0.50 18.53 15.61
CA ALA A 84 -0.36 19.98 15.44
C ALA A 84 1.04 20.29 14.90
N ALA A 85 1.16 21.29 14.00
CA ALA A 85 2.28 21.48 13.06
C ALA A 85 2.34 20.33 12.01
N GLU A 86 1.83 20.46 10.78
CA GLU A 86 1.81 21.65 9.91
C GLU A 86 3.20 22.30 9.74
N GLN A 87 4.21 21.52 9.32
CA GLN A 87 5.37 22.08 8.60
C GLN A 87 5.80 21.17 7.44
N GLN A 88 5.46 21.60 6.21
CA GLN A 88 6.28 21.30 5.03
C GLN A 88 7.61 22.07 5.16
N PRO A 89 8.72 21.53 4.61
CA PRO A 89 9.31 22.20 3.44
C PRO A 89 9.89 21.21 2.40
N GLY A 90 9.99 21.52 1.11
CA GLY A 90 9.47 22.67 0.37
C GLY A 90 10.10 22.86 -1.02
N GLN A 91 9.25 22.87 -2.07
CA GLN A 91 9.32 23.71 -3.29
C GLN A 91 10.47 23.49 -4.31
N THR A 92 10.19 23.54 -5.62
CA THR A 92 10.06 24.81 -6.36
C THR A 92 8.96 24.76 -7.44
N SER A 93 7.91 25.56 -7.23
CA SER A 93 7.18 26.47 -8.14
C SER A 93 6.80 26.01 -9.57
N HIS A 94 5.61 26.30 -10.14
CA HIS A 94 4.63 27.40 -9.93
C HIS A 94 3.19 26.86 -10.22
N GLN A 95 2.04 27.58 -10.33
CA GLN A 95 1.65 29.01 -10.26
C GLN A 95 0.14 29.11 -9.94
N GLY A 96 -0.32 30.14 -9.19
CA GLY A 96 -1.74 30.61 -9.11
C GLY A 96 -2.79 29.66 -8.48
N SER A 97 -3.37 29.95 -7.31
CA SER A 97 -4.60 30.77 -7.13
C SER A 97 -5.78 30.29 -8.00
N HIS A 98 -6.95 29.86 -7.50
CA HIS A 98 -7.80 30.51 -6.47
C HIS A 98 -8.97 29.64 -5.94
N GLN A 99 -9.28 29.78 -4.64
CA GLN A 99 -10.61 29.79 -3.96
C GLN A 99 -11.82 28.96 -4.47
N GLY A 100 -12.40 28.10 -3.62
CA GLY A 100 -13.78 27.60 -3.80
C GLY A 100 -14.20 26.40 -2.93
N SER A 101 -14.96 26.62 -1.85
CA SER A 101 -15.41 25.57 -0.91
C SER A 101 -16.69 24.86 -1.36
N HIS A 102 -16.76 23.52 -1.32
CA HIS A 102 -17.99 22.75 -1.01
C HIS A 102 -17.76 21.24 -0.79
N GLN A 103 -18.71 20.65 -0.07
CA GLN A 103 -18.85 19.23 0.30
C GLN A 103 -18.54 18.21 -0.81
N GLY A 104 -17.91 17.11 -0.41
CA GLY A 104 -17.84 15.85 -1.13
C GLY A 104 -17.30 14.76 -0.19
N SER A 105 -17.77 13.52 -0.36
CA SER A 105 -17.29 12.35 0.40
C SER A 105 -16.03 11.79 -0.28
N HIS A 106 -15.98 10.48 -0.54
CA HIS A 106 -15.10 9.83 -1.53
C HIS A 106 -13.62 9.62 -1.14
N GLN A 107 -13.32 8.36 -0.80
CA GLN A 107 -12.19 7.56 -1.30
C GLN A 107 -10.83 8.24 -1.59
N GLY A 108 -9.84 7.87 -0.77
CA GLY A 108 -8.51 7.43 -1.19
C GLY A 108 -7.85 8.11 -2.39
N SER A 109 -7.23 9.27 -2.17
CA SER A 109 -6.34 9.93 -3.12
C SER A 109 -4.89 9.91 -2.62
N HIS A 110 -4.20 8.79 -2.81
CA HIS A 110 -2.75 8.76 -2.65
C HIS A 110 -2.12 9.37 -3.91
N GLN A 111 -1.58 10.58 -3.79
CA GLN A 111 -0.83 11.23 -4.88
C GLN A 111 0.50 10.51 -5.10
N GLY A 112 0.46 9.45 -5.92
CA GLY A 112 1.62 8.75 -6.42
C GLY A 112 1.29 8.25 -7.83
N ASN A 113 2.09 8.68 -8.81
CA ASN A 113 2.01 8.39 -10.24
C ASN A 113 1.13 7.15 -10.56
N HIS A 114 -0.16 7.39 -10.85
CA HIS A 114 -1.10 6.30 -11.05
C HIS A 114 -0.62 5.40 -12.18
N TRP A 115 -0.67 4.08 -11.95
CA TRP A 115 -0.12 3.10 -12.88
C TRP A 115 -0.99 2.92 -14.13
N TRP A 116 -2.21 3.46 -14.14
CA TRP A 116 -3.11 3.49 -15.28
C TRP A 116 -3.02 4.85 -16.02
N PRO A 117 -3.41 4.91 -17.31
CA PRO A 117 -3.42 6.17 -18.06
C PRO A 117 -4.27 7.25 -17.39
N GLN A 118 -3.70 8.45 -17.22
CA GLN A 118 -4.32 9.58 -16.55
C GLN A 118 -5.66 10.04 -17.17
N ASP A 119 -5.86 9.78 -18.48
CA ASP A 119 -7.11 10.03 -19.21
C ASP A 119 -8.33 9.30 -18.62
N LEU A 120 -8.10 8.16 -17.96
CA LEU A 120 -9.16 7.38 -17.30
C LEU A 120 -9.65 8.02 -15.99
N GLY A 121 -8.87 8.94 -15.40
CA GLY A 121 -9.21 9.61 -14.14
C GLY A 121 -9.17 8.69 -12.91
N SER A 122 -10.26 8.70 -12.14
CA SER A 122 -10.37 7.98 -10.85
C SER A 122 -11.19 6.69 -11.00
N PRO A 123 -10.68 5.52 -10.58
CA PRO A 123 -11.41 4.26 -10.68
C PRO A 123 -12.51 4.17 -9.61
N SER A 124 -13.65 3.56 -9.93
CA SER A 124 -14.69 3.28 -8.92
C SER A 124 -14.38 2.03 -8.10
N SER A 125 -13.62 1.09 -8.67
CA SER A 125 -13.12 -0.12 -7.99
C SER A 125 -11.71 -0.42 -8.47
N SER A 126 -10.82 -0.79 -7.56
CA SER A 126 -9.45 -1.18 -7.88
C SER A 126 -8.95 -2.20 -6.88
N GLY A 127 -8.00 -3.04 -7.30
CA GLY A 127 -7.40 -4.05 -6.44
C GLY A 127 -6.09 -4.57 -6.97
N ALA A 128 -5.37 -5.30 -6.13
CA ALA A 128 -4.11 -5.95 -6.45
C ALA A 128 -4.07 -7.35 -5.85
N GLN A 129 -3.52 -8.31 -6.58
CA GLN A 129 -3.30 -9.68 -6.13
C GLN A 129 -2.04 -10.22 -6.84
N ASN A 130 -1.05 -10.67 -6.08
CA ASN A 130 0.28 -11.00 -6.61
C ASN A 130 0.83 -9.81 -7.43
N ASP A 131 1.56 -10.07 -8.52
CA ASP A 131 2.08 -9.06 -9.47
C ASP A 131 1.01 -8.47 -10.41
N MET A 132 -0.27 -8.68 -10.11
CA MET A 132 -1.41 -8.22 -10.89
C MET A 132 -2.12 -7.06 -10.19
N ARG A 133 -2.50 -6.01 -10.95
CA ARG A 133 -3.37 -4.93 -10.46
C ARG A 133 -4.48 -4.65 -11.47
N TYR A 134 -5.64 -4.21 -11.01
CA TYR A 134 -6.73 -3.77 -11.87
C TYR A 134 -7.38 -2.49 -11.33
N ALA A 135 -7.92 -1.68 -12.23
CA ALA A 135 -8.65 -0.45 -11.93
C ALA A 135 -9.80 -0.30 -12.93
N CYS A 136 -11.04 -0.22 -12.43
CA CYS A 136 -12.26 -0.13 -13.22
C CYS A 136 -12.83 1.29 -13.21
N PHE A 137 -13.12 1.80 -14.41
CA PHE A 137 -13.61 3.15 -14.70
C PHE A 137 -14.97 3.02 -15.41
N PRO A 138 -16.08 2.82 -14.67
CA PRO A 138 -17.38 2.64 -15.29
C PRO A 138 -17.86 3.89 -16.06
N ASP A 139 -17.42 5.08 -15.66
CA ASP A 139 -17.66 6.34 -16.38
C ASP A 139 -17.15 6.30 -17.83
N LYS A 140 -15.95 5.73 -18.02
CA LYS A 140 -15.31 5.58 -19.34
C LYS A 140 -15.60 4.24 -20.01
N ARG A 141 -16.25 3.30 -19.30
CA ARG A 141 -16.36 1.89 -19.71
C ARG A 141 -14.98 1.26 -19.96
N ARG A 142 -14.03 1.50 -19.05
CA ARG A 142 -12.63 1.05 -19.17
C ARG A 142 -12.18 0.24 -17.95
N LEU A 143 -11.33 -0.74 -18.19
CA LEU A 143 -10.61 -1.50 -17.17
C LEU A 143 -9.12 -1.42 -17.51
N ALA A 144 -8.35 -0.72 -16.68
CA ALA A 144 -6.90 -0.83 -16.73
C ALA A 144 -6.48 -2.07 -15.93
N VAL A 145 -5.52 -2.81 -16.47
CA VAL A 145 -4.96 -4.03 -15.87
C VAL A 145 -3.44 -3.95 -16.00
N MET A 146 -2.72 -4.08 -14.89
CA MET A 146 -1.28 -4.21 -14.87
C MET A 146 -0.88 -5.66 -14.58
N GLN A 147 0.02 -6.20 -15.39
CA GLN A 147 0.62 -7.53 -15.21
C GLN A 147 2.12 -7.45 -15.46
N GLY A 148 2.95 -7.82 -14.48
CA GLY A 148 4.41 -7.85 -14.64
C GLY A 148 5.02 -6.50 -15.04
N GLY A 149 4.40 -5.38 -14.65
CA GLY A 149 4.80 -4.02 -15.01
C GLY A 149 4.20 -3.46 -16.30
N THR A 150 3.63 -4.31 -17.17
CA THR A 150 2.93 -3.87 -18.39
C THR A 150 1.49 -3.48 -18.07
N VAL A 151 1.01 -2.38 -18.65
CA VAL A 151 -0.35 -1.85 -18.47
C VAL A 151 -1.14 -2.03 -19.76
N CYS A 152 -2.25 -2.77 -19.67
CA CYS A 152 -3.20 -2.97 -20.76
C CYS A 152 -4.53 -2.34 -20.36
N VAL A 153 -5.19 -1.65 -21.28
CA VAL A 153 -6.55 -1.11 -21.07
C VAL A 153 -7.54 -1.89 -21.92
N TYR A 154 -8.69 -2.19 -21.33
CA TYR A 154 -9.76 -2.97 -21.94
C TYR A 154 -11.08 -2.19 -21.91
N ASP A 155 -11.90 -2.36 -22.93
CA ASP A 155 -13.29 -1.90 -22.94
C ASP A 155 -14.15 -2.85 -22.09
N THR A 156 -14.90 -2.34 -21.11
CA THR A 156 -15.79 -3.15 -20.25
C THR A 156 -17.23 -3.23 -20.74
N GLY A 157 -17.59 -2.52 -21.82
CA GLY A 157 -18.98 -2.33 -22.22
C GLY A 157 -19.82 -1.81 -21.05
N GLU A 158 -20.89 -2.53 -20.71
CA GLU A 158 -21.80 -2.18 -19.61
C GLU A 158 -21.51 -2.96 -18.32
N HIS A 159 -20.45 -3.78 -18.30
CA HIS A 159 -20.06 -4.58 -17.15
C HIS A 159 -19.41 -3.71 -16.06
N ARG A 160 -20.15 -3.49 -14.98
CA ARG A 160 -19.67 -2.80 -13.78
C ARG A 160 -18.94 -3.77 -12.87
N ILE A 161 -17.65 -3.93 -13.12
CA ILE A 161 -16.76 -4.78 -12.33
C ILE A 161 -16.66 -4.24 -10.90
N THR A 162 -17.09 -5.05 -9.93
CA THR A 162 -17.05 -4.74 -8.49
C THR A 162 -15.96 -5.52 -7.76
N GLY A 163 -15.64 -6.74 -8.23
CA GLY A 163 -14.64 -7.62 -7.62
C GLY A 163 -13.78 -8.37 -8.63
N PHE A 164 -12.76 -9.06 -8.13
CA PHE A 164 -11.77 -9.78 -8.92
C PHE A 164 -11.33 -11.05 -8.19
N SER A 165 -11.02 -12.08 -8.97
CA SER A 165 -10.47 -13.35 -8.48
C SER A 165 -9.55 -13.98 -9.53
N GLN A 166 -8.35 -14.39 -9.11
CA GLN A 166 -7.46 -15.22 -9.91
C GLN A 166 -7.67 -16.70 -9.56
N GLN A 167 -7.98 -17.54 -10.54
CA GLN A 167 -8.04 -18.99 -10.33
C GLN A 167 -6.61 -19.55 -10.28
N GLN A 168 -6.18 -20.02 -9.11
CA GLN A 168 -4.86 -20.64 -8.95
C GLN A 168 -4.90 -22.11 -9.39
N GLY A 169 -4.58 -22.38 -10.66
CA GLY A 169 -4.36 -23.74 -11.15
C GLY A 169 -4.48 -23.90 -12.67
N GLY A 170 -3.45 -24.49 -13.29
CA GLY A 170 -3.42 -24.96 -14.69
C GLY A 170 -3.37 -23.86 -15.75
N SER A 171 -4.32 -22.92 -15.71
CA SER A 171 -4.43 -21.78 -16.61
C SER A 171 -4.77 -20.54 -15.79
N GLN A 172 -3.97 -19.47 -15.95
CA GLN A 172 -4.18 -18.20 -15.24
C GLN A 172 -5.36 -17.40 -15.83
N ALA A 173 -6.56 -17.96 -15.74
CA ALA A 173 -7.80 -17.30 -16.14
C ALA A 173 -8.18 -16.23 -15.09
N LEU A 174 -8.13 -14.97 -15.52
CA LEU A 174 -8.50 -13.81 -14.71
C LEU A 174 -10.01 -13.60 -14.79
N ARG A 175 -10.68 -13.64 -13.63
CA ARG A 175 -12.14 -13.57 -13.50
C ARG A 175 -12.55 -12.36 -12.69
N PHE A 176 -13.34 -11.49 -13.31
CA PHE A 176 -13.94 -10.31 -12.70
C PHE A 176 -15.40 -10.60 -12.34
N THR A 177 -15.85 -10.05 -11.22
CA THR A 177 -17.25 -10.12 -10.80
C THR A 177 -17.94 -8.82 -11.22
N SER A 178 -18.98 -8.95 -12.05
CA SER A 178 -19.86 -7.88 -12.51
C SER A 178 -21.29 -8.11 -12.02
N GLN A 179 -22.19 -7.14 -12.23
CA GLN A 179 -23.61 -7.31 -11.92
C GLN A 179 -24.27 -8.48 -12.67
N ASP A 180 -23.80 -8.78 -13.89
CA ASP A 180 -24.34 -9.84 -14.75
C ASP A 180 -23.69 -11.22 -14.51
N GLY A 181 -22.71 -11.31 -13.59
CA GLY A 181 -21.99 -12.54 -13.29
C GLY A 181 -20.48 -12.41 -13.49
N THR A 182 -19.83 -13.51 -13.91
CA THR A 182 -18.36 -13.57 -14.06
C THR A 182 -17.93 -13.20 -15.47
N VAL A 183 -17.15 -12.13 -15.59
CA VAL A 183 -16.52 -11.68 -16.84
C VAL A 183 -15.06 -12.16 -16.86
N ARG A 184 -14.58 -12.65 -17.99
CA ARG A 184 -13.17 -13.09 -18.15
C ARG A 184 -12.37 -12.02 -18.87
N LEU A 185 -11.08 -11.88 -18.56
CA LEU A 185 -10.22 -10.93 -19.29
C LEU A 185 -10.14 -11.25 -20.79
N GLU A 186 -10.18 -12.54 -21.16
CA GLU A 186 -10.12 -13.02 -22.55
C GLU A 186 -11.33 -12.59 -23.41
N ASP A 187 -12.44 -12.21 -22.77
CA ASP A 187 -13.69 -11.78 -23.44
C ASP A 187 -13.71 -10.25 -23.66
N LEU A 188 -12.89 -9.51 -22.88
CA LEU A 188 -12.78 -8.06 -22.98
C LEU A 188 -11.84 -7.66 -24.14
N LYS A 189 -12.24 -6.64 -24.89
CA LYS A 189 -11.44 -6.12 -26.01
C LYS A 189 -10.38 -5.13 -25.50
N PRO A 190 -9.09 -5.31 -25.81
CA PRO A 190 -8.09 -4.28 -25.55
C PRO A 190 -8.37 -3.05 -26.43
N VAL A 191 -7.97 -1.87 -25.94
CA VAL A 191 -8.13 -0.56 -26.60
C VAL A 191 -6.82 0.22 -26.65
#